data_AF-A0A1T3BN05-F1
#
_entry.id   AF-A0A1T3BN05-F1
#
_cell.length_a   1.000
_cell.length_b   1.000
_cell.length_c   1.000
_cell.angle_alpha   90.00
_cell.angle_beta   90.00
_cell.angle_gamma   90.00
#
_symmetry.space_group_name_H-M   'P 1'
#
loop_
_entity.id
_entity.type
_entity.pdbx_description
1 polymer ?
#
loop_
_entity_poly.entity_id
_entity_poly.type
_entity_poly.pdbx_seq_one_letter_code
_entity_poly.pdbx_strand_id
1 'polypeptide(L)'
;MMDSETVHKNDLRVENPENSRFEGLRFYAHKSDTDTKTETHNTIDNEDLATAFAQRVTRFCASANGDFTLSSNGIVRWIGQAVAQLASTDNILKPKLILLADAQLTGEARDKVVARLERFVTFHFETALKPLFDLRNADTLSGPTQTLALQLVDNLGILPRRKVAETVKNLDQESRAVLRQLGVRFGAFHIYVIGVLKPTAAQAITLLWSLQKEEHDQVGLSEILAALTAGRTSLIIDPTYNPQIYHLVGYQILGQRAVRIDILERLANLIRPALHWKPGIEPKPEGAYDGKSFFVTPTMMSILGANNTDMKEILKGLGYQSQPKSSAELQKELTHKESRENDLITKENYPAAEFVGNQWQDILASDTTQEEKRLHLFVLKNHLA
;
A
#
# COMPACT_ATOMS: atom_id res chain seq x y z
N MET A 1 -10.10 11.38 27.83
CA MET A 1 -8.93 10.79 28.51
C MET A 1 -9.35 10.54 29.93
N MET A 2 -9.78 9.33 30.25
CA MET A 2 -9.84 8.88 31.65
C MET A 2 -8.50 8.21 31.91
N ASP A 3 -7.77 8.72 32.89
CA ASP A 3 -6.40 8.33 33.18
C ASP A 3 -6.31 6.84 33.48
N SER A 4 -5.31 6.16 32.92
CA SER A 4 -5.01 4.74 33.14
C SER A 4 -4.90 4.38 34.63
N GLU A 5 -4.59 5.34 35.49
CA GLU A 5 -4.59 5.17 36.96
C GLU A 5 -6.00 5.03 37.56
N THR A 6 -7.01 5.70 37.00
CA THR A 6 -8.41 5.51 37.40
C THR A 6 -8.98 4.19 36.89
N VAL A 7 -8.45 3.69 35.76
CA VAL A 7 -8.79 2.39 35.16
C VAL A 7 -8.30 1.23 36.02
N HIS A 8 -7.12 1.35 36.63
CA HIS A 8 -6.63 0.38 37.63
C HIS A 8 -7.46 0.40 38.92
N LYS A 9 -7.90 1.59 39.38
CA LYS A 9 -8.55 1.78 40.67
C LYS A 9 -9.93 1.12 40.82
N ASN A 10 -10.63 0.84 39.73
CA ASN A 10 -11.92 0.15 39.74
C ASN A 10 -11.81 -1.38 39.57
N ASP A 11 -10.71 -1.89 39.00
CA ASP A 11 -10.40 -3.33 39.09
C ASP A 11 -9.98 -3.71 40.53
N LEU A 12 -9.41 -2.75 41.26
CA LEU A 12 -8.96 -2.84 42.66
C LEU A 12 -10.06 -2.99 43.74
N ARG A 13 -11.36 -2.92 43.42
CA ARG A 13 -12.43 -3.03 44.46
C ARG A 13 -12.92 -4.44 44.75
N VAL A 14 -12.50 -5.42 43.95
CA VAL A 14 -12.55 -6.86 44.30
C VAL A 14 -11.14 -7.36 44.66
N GLU A 15 -10.12 -6.50 44.60
CA GLU A 15 -8.76 -6.80 45.03
C GLU A 15 -8.66 -6.62 46.56
N ASN A 16 -8.88 -7.75 47.24
CA ASN A 16 -8.64 -8.10 48.65
C ASN A 16 -9.86 -8.14 49.57
N PRO A 17 -10.05 -9.32 50.21
CA PRO A 17 -9.03 -9.90 51.08
C PRO A 17 -8.38 -11.18 50.54
N GLU A 18 -7.12 -11.03 50.13
CA GLU A 18 -6.08 -12.04 49.95
C GLU A 18 -6.01 -12.77 48.60
N ASN A 19 -5.57 -11.98 47.60
CA ASN A 19 -4.88 -12.35 46.38
C ASN A 19 -5.71 -13.00 45.25
N SER A 20 -6.75 -12.34 44.76
CA SER A 20 -7.36 -12.72 43.48
C SER A 20 -7.34 -11.58 42.46
N ARG A 21 -7.03 -11.89 41.19
CA ARG A 21 -6.89 -10.89 40.12
C ARG A 21 -7.58 -11.33 38.83
N PHE A 22 -8.12 -10.36 38.11
CA PHE A 22 -8.57 -10.58 36.75
C PHE A 22 -7.47 -10.26 35.74
N GLU A 23 -7.21 -11.18 34.82
CA GLU A 23 -6.42 -10.91 33.62
C GLU A 23 -7.33 -11.09 32.41
N GLY A 24 -7.72 -9.98 31.79
CA GLY A 24 -8.63 -9.98 30.65
C GLY A 24 -10.00 -10.52 31.06
N LEU A 25 -10.31 -11.75 30.64
CA LEU A 25 -11.56 -12.48 30.95
C LEU A 25 -11.31 -13.75 31.77
N ARG A 26 -10.16 -13.85 32.41
CA ARG A 26 -9.77 -14.95 33.29
C ARG A 26 -9.64 -14.46 34.73
N PHE A 27 -10.01 -15.31 35.66
CA PHE A 27 -9.89 -15.03 37.09
C PHE A 27 -8.84 -15.95 37.70
N TYR A 28 -7.88 -15.37 38.42
CA TYR A 28 -6.83 -16.12 39.10
C TYR A 28 -6.97 -15.90 40.60
N ALA A 29 -7.30 -16.96 41.34
CA ALA A 29 -7.19 -16.99 42.80
C ALA A 29 -5.78 -17.48 43.18
N HIS A 30 -5.07 -16.72 43.98
CA HIS A 30 -3.74 -17.07 44.47
C HIS A 30 -3.87 -17.92 45.73
N LYS A 31 -3.23 -19.09 45.75
CA LYS A 31 -3.00 -19.85 46.98
C LYS A 31 -1.66 -19.43 47.56
N SER A 32 -1.63 -18.95 48.80
CA SER A 32 -0.38 -18.74 49.53
C SER A 32 0.27 -20.10 49.85
N ASP A 33 1.56 -20.25 49.57
CA ASP A 33 2.35 -21.48 49.76
C ASP A 33 2.74 -21.75 51.23
N THR A 34 1.94 -21.26 52.18
CA THR A 34 2.19 -21.44 53.63
C THR A 34 0.98 -22.05 54.29
N ASP A 35 0.80 -23.36 54.10
CA ASP A 35 -0.18 -24.13 54.85
C ASP A 35 0.52 -24.98 55.91
N THR A 36 0.86 -24.33 57.02
CA THR A 36 0.76 -24.98 58.34
C THR A 36 -0.19 -24.17 59.20
N LYS A 37 -1.41 -24.70 59.33
CA LYS A 37 -2.40 -24.43 60.38
C LYS A 37 -3.05 -23.03 60.33
N THR A 38 -4.17 -22.93 59.60
CA THR A 38 -5.52 -22.85 60.20
C THR A 38 -6.55 -22.78 59.08
N GLU A 39 -7.50 -23.72 59.10
CA GLU A 39 -8.66 -23.74 58.23
C GLU A 39 -9.55 -22.52 58.49
N THR A 40 -9.38 -21.47 57.70
CA THR A 40 -10.42 -20.49 57.43
C THR A 40 -10.59 -20.44 55.92
N HIS A 41 -11.69 -21.03 55.46
CA HIS A 41 -12.11 -21.08 54.06
C HIS A 41 -12.24 -19.68 53.46
N ASN A 42 -11.21 -19.21 52.74
CA ASN A 42 -11.36 -18.12 51.78
C ASN A 42 -11.78 -18.69 50.42
N THR A 43 -12.96 -19.30 50.37
CA THR A 43 -13.69 -19.50 49.12
C THR A 43 -14.46 -18.21 48.85
N ILE A 44 -14.04 -17.44 47.85
CA ILE A 44 -14.87 -16.35 47.31
C ILE A 44 -16.24 -16.94 46.96
N ASP A 45 -17.31 -16.36 47.47
CA ASP A 45 -18.66 -16.82 47.18
C ASP A 45 -18.91 -16.78 45.67
N ASN A 46 -19.40 -17.90 45.12
CA ASN A 46 -19.60 -18.08 43.68
C ASN A 46 -20.56 -17.02 43.09
N GLU A 47 -21.46 -16.47 43.92
CA GLU A 47 -22.41 -15.42 43.56
C GLU A 47 -21.77 -14.05 43.38
N ASP A 48 -20.81 -13.68 44.25
CA ASP A 48 -20.03 -12.45 44.13
C ASP A 48 -19.14 -12.48 42.89
N LEU A 49 -18.53 -13.64 42.62
CA LEU A 49 -17.70 -13.85 41.42
C LEU A 49 -18.54 -13.74 40.14
N ALA A 50 -19.74 -14.34 40.11
CA ALA A 50 -20.66 -14.24 38.99
C ALA A 50 -21.08 -12.78 38.73
N THR A 51 -21.36 -12.02 39.79
CA THR A 51 -21.70 -10.60 39.71
C THR A 51 -20.54 -9.76 39.16
N ALA A 52 -19.32 -10.00 39.64
CA ALA A 52 -18.12 -9.33 39.14
C ALA A 52 -17.87 -9.64 37.65
N PHE A 53 -18.04 -10.89 37.22
CA PHE A 53 -17.96 -11.26 35.81
C PHE A 53 -19.03 -10.56 34.96
N ALA A 54 -20.28 -10.50 35.42
CA ALA A 54 -21.35 -9.83 34.69
C ALA A 54 -21.08 -8.33 34.47
N GLN A 55 -20.57 -7.64 35.51
CA GLN A 55 -20.16 -6.23 35.40
C GLN A 55 -19.00 -6.07 34.41
N ARG A 56 -18.00 -6.96 34.48
CA ARG A 56 -16.84 -6.94 33.58
C ARG A 56 -17.23 -7.19 32.13
N VAL A 57 -18.11 -8.15 31.85
CA VAL A 57 -18.69 -8.41 30.52
C VAL A 57 -19.45 -7.20 30.00
N THR A 58 -20.26 -6.56 30.86
CA THR A 58 -21.01 -5.35 30.47
C THR A 58 -20.06 -4.23 30.04
N ARG A 59 -18.99 -3.98 30.81
CA ARG A 59 -17.94 -3.01 30.48
C ARG A 59 -17.19 -3.39 29.20
N PHE A 60 -16.86 -4.67 29.03
CA PHE A 60 -16.20 -5.19 27.83
C PHE A 60 -17.04 -4.93 26.58
N CYS A 61 -18.33 -5.24 26.61
CA CYS A 61 -19.24 -5.04 25.49
C CYS A 61 -19.45 -3.55 25.16
N ALA A 62 -19.39 -2.66 26.16
CA ALA A 62 -19.49 -1.22 25.99
C ALA A 62 -18.17 -0.54 25.56
N SER A 63 -17.04 -1.27 25.54
CA SER A 63 -15.73 -0.70 25.24
C SER A 63 -15.62 -0.22 23.79
N ALA A 64 -14.92 0.89 23.58
CA ALA A 64 -14.69 1.46 22.26
C ALA A 64 -13.62 0.67 21.50
N ASN A 65 -13.55 0.81 20.16
CA ASN A 65 -12.52 0.12 19.38
C ASN A 65 -11.09 0.52 19.78
N GLY A 66 -10.88 1.72 20.34
CA GLY A 66 -9.57 2.17 20.84
C GLY A 66 -9.09 1.44 22.09
N ASP A 67 -9.98 0.78 22.83
CA ASP A 67 -9.62 -0.03 24.01
C ASP A 67 -9.08 -1.42 23.63
N PHE A 68 -9.20 -1.79 22.35
CA PHE A 68 -8.73 -3.04 21.80
C PHE A 68 -7.48 -2.83 20.95
N THR A 69 -6.51 -3.72 21.09
CA THR A 69 -5.31 -3.74 20.26
C THR A 69 -5.07 -5.13 19.71
N LEU A 70 -4.55 -5.19 18.48
CA LEU A 70 -4.16 -6.44 17.81
C LEU A 70 -2.64 -6.48 17.67
N SER A 71 -2.04 -7.54 18.21
CA SER A 71 -0.59 -7.76 18.16
C SER A 71 -0.19 -8.47 16.87
N SER A 72 1.08 -8.36 16.47
CA SER A 72 1.64 -9.02 15.27
C SER A 72 1.64 -10.55 15.32
N ASN A 73 1.44 -11.14 16.50
CA ASN A 73 1.29 -12.59 16.71
C ASN A 73 -0.19 -13.04 16.73
N GLY A 74 -1.14 -12.14 16.45
CA GLY A 74 -2.57 -12.45 16.42
C GLY A 74 -3.26 -12.43 17.78
N ILE A 75 -2.60 -11.97 18.84
CA ILE A 75 -3.26 -11.77 20.15
C ILE A 75 -4.07 -10.47 20.12
N VAL A 76 -5.36 -10.58 20.45
CA VAL A 76 -6.24 -9.45 20.73
C VAL A 76 -6.19 -9.13 22.22
N ARG A 77 -5.91 -7.87 22.54
CA ARG A 77 -5.86 -7.36 23.90
C ARG A 77 -6.96 -6.33 24.15
N TRP A 78 -7.52 -6.34 25.34
CA TRP A 78 -8.44 -5.33 25.87
C TRP A 78 -7.78 -4.65 27.06
N ILE A 79 -7.52 -3.34 26.96
CA ILE A 79 -6.83 -2.54 27.99
C ILE A 79 -5.52 -3.25 28.43
N GLY A 80 -4.74 -3.69 27.45
CA GLY A 80 -3.45 -4.38 27.66
C GLY A 80 -3.54 -5.87 27.99
N GLN A 81 -4.70 -6.39 28.39
CA GLN A 81 -4.88 -7.79 28.78
C GLN A 81 -5.29 -8.67 27.61
N ALA A 82 -4.70 -9.86 27.45
CA ALA A 82 -5.04 -10.78 26.37
C ALA A 82 -6.45 -11.38 26.57
N VAL A 83 -7.29 -11.29 25.53
CA VAL A 83 -8.69 -11.74 25.60
C VAL A 83 -9.08 -12.68 24.45
N ALA A 84 -8.33 -12.68 23.35
CA ALA A 84 -8.52 -13.63 22.27
C ALA A 84 -7.24 -13.86 21.47
N GLN A 85 -7.20 -14.97 20.74
CA GLN A 85 -6.18 -15.32 19.77
C GLN A 85 -6.83 -15.49 18.40
N LEU A 86 -6.22 -14.95 17.36
CA LEU A 86 -6.62 -15.22 15.98
C LEU A 86 -6.06 -16.55 15.50
N ALA A 87 -6.87 -17.25 14.69
CA ALA A 87 -6.49 -18.46 13.97
C ALA A 87 -6.84 -18.32 12.47
N SER A 88 -6.14 -19.08 11.64
CA SER A 88 -6.40 -19.13 10.20
C SER A 88 -7.75 -19.78 9.87
N THR A 89 -8.25 -19.49 8.67
CA THR A 89 -9.43 -20.12 8.06
C THR A 89 -9.17 -20.33 6.57
N ASP A 90 -10.10 -20.97 5.88
CA ASP A 90 -10.06 -21.12 4.41
C ASP A 90 -10.02 -19.77 3.68
N ASN A 91 -10.63 -18.73 4.26
CA ASN A 91 -10.57 -17.38 3.73
C ASN A 91 -9.55 -16.54 4.52
N ILE A 92 -8.39 -16.32 3.92
CA ILE A 92 -7.28 -15.57 4.53
C ILE A 92 -7.69 -14.18 5.05
N LEU A 93 -8.69 -13.53 4.44
CA LEU A 93 -9.17 -12.20 4.84
C LEU A 93 -10.14 -12.22 6.03
N LYS A 94 -10.56 -13.40 6.49
CA LYS A 94 -11.51 -13.59 7.59
C LYS A 94 -10.94 -14.58 8.61
N PRO A 95 -9.99 -14.15 9.47
CA PRO A 95 -9.45 -15.02 10.50
C PRO A 95 -10.53 -15.37 11.53
N LYS A 96 -10.38 -16.55 12.15
CA LYS A 96 -11.25 -17.01 13.22
C LYS A 96 -10.77 -16.46 14.57
N LEU A 97 -11.72 -16.07 15.42
CA LEU A 97 -11.44 -15.65 16.78
C LEU A 97 -11.53 -16.87 17.73
N ILE A 98 -10.49 -17.06 18.55
CA ILE A 98 -10.48 -18.01 19.66
C ILE A 98 -10.49 -17.22 20.96
N LEU A 99 -11.57 -17.34 21.74
CA LEU A 99 -11.72 -16.62 23.00
C LEU A 99 -10.78 -17.18 24.08
N LEU A 100 -10.05 -16.29 24.76
CA LEU A 100 -9.23 -16.59 25.93
C LEU A 100 -9.98 -16.15 27.20
N ALA A 101 -10.87 -17.01 27.68
CA ALA A 101 -11.70 -16.74 28.87
C ALA A 101 -11.74 -17.95 29.81
N ASP A 102 -12.19 -17.71 31.04
CA ASP A 102 -12.45 -18.76 32.03
C ASP A 102 -13.66 -19.62 31.64
N ALA A 103 -13.73 -20.84 32.19
CA ALA A 103 -14.86 -21.76 32.04
C ALA A 103 -16.16 -21.20 32.63
N GLN A 104 -16.08 -20.26 33.56
CA GLN A 104 -17.25 -19.60 34.16
C GLN A 104 -17.98 -18.68 33.16
N LEU A 105 -17.29 -18.20 32.12
CA LEU A 105 -17.91 -17.37 31.08
C LEU A 105 -18.64 -18.25 30.06
N THR A 106 -19.94 -18.47 30.29
CA THR A 106 -20.81 -19.33 29.49
C THR A 106 -22.10 -18.63 29.05
N GLY A 107 -22.84 -19.27 28.15
CA GLY A 107 -24.15 -18.81 27.67
C GLY A 107 -24.11 -17.42 27.03
N GLU A 108 -25.16 -16.65 27.26
CA GLU A 108 -25.39 -15.34 26.63
C GLU A 108 -24.25 -14.33 26.88
N ALA A 109 -23.62 -14.38 28.06
CA ALA A 109 -22.51 -13.49 28.39
C ALA A 109 -21.29 -13.76 27.50
N ARG A 110 -20.99 -15.05 27.25
CA ARG A 110 -19.92 -15.46 26.33
C ARG A 110 -20.22 -15.01 24.91
N ASP A 111 -21.45 -15.19 24.45
CA ASP A 111 -21.85 -14.84 23.09
C ASP A 111 -21.74 -13.32 22.84
N LYS A 112 -22.13 -12.50 23.83
CA LYS A 112 -21.97 -11.04 23.77
C LYS A 112 -20.50 -10.61 23.66
N VAL A 113 -19.60 -11.28 24.39
CA VAL A 113 -18.15 -11.02 24.33
C VAL A 113 -17.58 -11.40 22.97
N VAL A 114 -17.92 -12.60 22.48
CA VAL A 114 -17.46 -13.08 21.15
C VAL A 114 -17.94 -12.14 20.06
N ALA A 115 -19.23 -11.79 20.03
CA ALA A 115 -19.79 -10.87 19.04
C ALA A 115 -19.11 -9.48 19.07
N ARG A 116 -18.74 -8.98 20.27
CA ARG A 116 -18.01 -7.71 20.39
C ARG A 116 -16.60 -7.80 19.82
N LEU A 117 -15.89 -8.90 20.07
CA LEU A 117 -14.55 -9.15 19.55
C LEU A 117 -14.55 -9.36 18.04
N GLU A 118 -15.49 -10.16 17.52
CA GLU A 118 -15.66 -10.37 16.08
C GLU A 118 -15.93 -9.06 15.35
N ARG A 119 -16.76 -8.17 15.93
CA ARG A 119 -17.01 -6.83 15.38
C ARG A 119 -15.72 -6.00 15.34
N PHE A 120 -14.89 -6.04 16.39
CA PHE A 120 -13.61 -5.33 16.41
C PHE A 120 -12.65 -5.87 15.34
N VAL A 121 -12.47 -7.20 15.29
CA VAL A 121 -11.56 -7.85 14.33
C VAL A 121 -12.00 -7.60 12.90
N THR A 122 -13.30 -7.73 12.61
CA THR A 122 -13.88 -7.43 11.29
C THR A 122 -13.61 -5.98 10.91
N PHE A 123 -13.93 -5.02 11.80
CA PHE A 123 -13.68 -3.60 11.57
C PHE A 123 -12.20 -3.30 11.32
N HIS A 124 -11.29 -3.93 12.07
CA HIS A 124 -9.85 -3.75 11.93
C HIS A 124 -9.37 -4.15 10.53
N PHE A 125 -9.69 -5.38 10.09
CA PHE A 125 -9.25 -5.88 8.79
C PHE A 125 -9.96 -5.22 7.62
N GLU A 126 -11.26 -4.94 7.72
CA GLU A 126 -12.01 -4.21 6.67
C GLU A 126 -11.50 -2.77 6.49
N THR A 127 -11.08 -2.11 7.59
CA THR A 127 -10.49 -0.77 7.50
C THR A 127 -9.07 -0.83 6.92
N ALA A 128 -8.22 -1.73 7.40
CA ALA A 128 -6.84 -1.86 6.96
C ALA A 128 -6.73 -2.33 5.49
N LEU A 129 -7.57 -3.29 5.10
CA LEU A 129 -7.57 -3.94 3.79
C LEU A 129 -8.75 -3.52 2.93
N LYS A 130 -9.38 -2.38 3.22
CA LYS A 130 -10.50 -1.82 2.44
C LYS A 130 -10.32 -1.94 0.92
N PRO A 131 -9.13 -1.62 0.34
CA PRO A 131 -8.93 -1.75 -1.10
C PRO A 131 -9.09 -3.18 -1.63
N LEU A 132 -8.75 -4.21 -0.86
CA LEU A 132 -8.94 -5.61 -1.24
C LEU A 132 -10.40 -6.02 -1.11
N PHE A 133 -11.09 -5.59 -0.05
CA PHE A 133 -12.52 -5.84 0.13
C PHE A 133 -13.35 -5.17 -0.96
N ASP A 134 -13.05 -3.92 -1.28
CA ASP A 134 -13.69 -3.17 -2.37
C ASP A 134 -13.47 -3.86 -3.72
N LEU A 135 -12.23 -4.30 -4.00
CA LEU A 135 -11.90 -5.01 -5.24
C LEU A 135 -12.62 -6.37 -5.34
N ARG A 136 -12.69 -7.12 -4.24
CA ARG A 136 -13.35 -8.44 -4.19
C ARG A 136 -14.86 -8.33 -4.35
N ASN A 137 -15.47 -7.33 -3.73
CA ASN A 137 -16.93 -7.17 -3.67
C ASN A 137 -17.48 -6.26 -4.78
N ALA A 138 -16.67 -5.88 -5.77
CA ALA A 138 -17.09 -4.97 -6.83
C ALA A 138 -17.99 -5.68 -7.87
N ASP A 139 -19.28 -5.33 -7.86
CA ASP A 139 -20.28 -5.85 -8.81
C ASP A 139 -20.08 -5.35 -10.26
N THR A 140 -19.29 -4.28 -10.44
CA THR A 140 -18.96 -3.72 -11.76
C THR A 140 -17.98 -4.59 -12.56
N LEU A 141 -17.35 -5.58 -11.92
CA LEU A 141 -16.37 -6.46 -12.54
C LEU A 141 -17.05 -7.71 -13.10
N SER A 142 -16.82 -8.00 -14.37
CA SER A 142 -17.30 -9.22 -15.02
C SER A 142 -16.21 -9.90 -15.85
N GLY A 143 -16.38 -11.20 -16.09
CA GLY A 143 -15.52 -12.02 -16.92
C GLY A 143 -14.02 -11.90 -16.56
N PRO A 144 -13.13 -11.56 -17.51
CA PRO A 144 -11.68 -11.55 -17.28
C PRO A 144 -11.24 -10.54 -16.21
N THR A 145 -12.00 -9.46 -16.02
CA THR A 145 -11.72 -8.41 -15.04
C THR A 145 -11.97 -8.91 -13.62
N GLN A 146 -13.05 -9.68 -13.43
CA GLN A 146 -13.36 -10.34 -12.16
C GLN A 146 -12.32 -11.43 -11.84
N THR A 147 -11.92 -12.24 -12.82
CA THR A 147 -10.85 -13.24 -12.63
C THR A 147 -9.54 -12.60 -12.20
N LEU A 148 -9.12 -11.50 -12.84
CA LEU A 148 -7.91 -10.78 -12.46
C LEU A 148 -8.02 -10.17 -11.05
N ALA A 149 -9.19 -9.63 -10.69
CA ALA A 149 -9.44 -9.10 -9.36
C ALA A 149 -9.33 -10.18 -8.27
N LEU A 150 -9.94 -11.35 -8.49
CA LEU A 150 -9.81 -12.50 -7.58
C LEU A 150 -8.35 -12.96 -7.45
N GLN A 151 -7.63 -13.09 -8.56
CA GLN A 151 -6.20 -13.42 -8.53
C GLN A 151 -5.37 -12.40 -7.75
N LEU A 152 -5.69 -11.10 -7.87
CA LEU A 152 -5.04 -10.07 -7.07
C LEU A 152 -5.36 -10.22 -5.58
N VAL A 153 -6.62 -10.47 -5.23
CA VAL A 153 -7.05 -10.69 -3.83
C VAL A 153 -6.37 -11.92 -3.22
N ASP A 154 -6.30 -13.02 -3.97
CA ASP A 154 -5.65 -14.26 -3.54
C ASP A 154 -4.14 -14.08 -3.33
N ASN A 155 -3.50 -13.19 -4.10
CA ASN A 155 -2.10 -12.81 -3.93
C ASN A 155 -1.94 -11.55 -3.04
N LEU A 156 -2.93 -11.25 -2.18
CA LEU A 156 -2.90 -10.17 -1.19
C LEU A 156 -2.59 -8.78 -1.78
N GLY A 157 -3.00 -8.58 -3.03
CA GLY A 157 -2.95 -7.30 -3.73
C GLY A 157 -1.71 -7.07 -4.59
N ILE A 158 -0.78 -8.03 -4.69
CA ILE A 158 0.44 -7.88 -5.51
C ILE A 158 0.58 -9.12 -6.41
N LEU A 159 0.71 -8.88 -7.72
CA LEU A 159 0.85 -9.96 -8.70
C LEU A 159 1.96 -9.64 -9.71
N PRO A 160 2.93 -10.56 -9.93
CA PRO A 160 3.90 -10.40 -11.01
C PRO A 160 3.20 -10.37 -12.37
N ARG A 161 3.40 -9.30 -13.15
CA ARG A 161 2.72 -9.10 -14.44
C ARG A 161 2.95 -10.24 -15.42
N ARG A 162 4.12 -10.88 -15.38
CA ARG A 162 4.46 -12.03 -16.25
C ARG A 162 3.47 -13.19 -16.10
N LYS A 163 2.91 -13.41 -14.90
CA LYS A 163 1.95 -14.51 -14.64
C LYS A 163 0.58 -14.28 -15.29
N VAL A 164 0.24 -13.04 -15.62
CA VAL A 164 -1.08 -12.64 -16.15
C VAL A 164 -0.98 -11.81 -17.43
N ALA A 165 0.13 -11.97 -18.16
CA ALA A 165 0.44 -11.14 -19.32
C ALA A 165 -0.65 -11.24 -20.41
N GLU A 166 -1.16 -12.45 -20.67
CA GLU A 166 -2.21 -12.70 -21.66
C GLU A 166 -3.55 -12.10 -21.24
N THR A 167 -4.00 -12.36 -20.01
CA THR A 167 -5.21 -11.75 -19.44
C THR A 167 -5.17 -10.24 -19.58
N VAL A 168 -4.06 -9.62 -19.18
CA VAL A 168 -3.89 -8.16 -19.18
C VAL A 168 -3.83 -7.61 -20.60
N LYS A 169 -3.25 -8.34 -21.55
CA LYS A 169 -3.21 -7.96 -22.97
C LYS A 169 -4.62 -7.92 -23.57
N ASN A 170 -5.48 -8.86 -23.18
CA ASN A 170 -6.83 -9.02 -23.70
C ASN A 170 -7.86 -8.09 -23.02
N LEU A 171 -7.51 -7.42 -21.92
CA LEU A 171 -8.37 -6.40 -21.31
C LEU A 171 -8.47 -5.14 -22.18
N ASP A 172 -9.70 -4.72 -22.44
CA ASP A 172 -10.00 -3.45 -23.09
C ASP A 172 -9.73 -2.23 -22.18
N GLN A 173 -9.85 -1.04 -22.76
CA GLN A 173 -9.51 0.19 -22.05
C GLN A 173 -10.54 0.52 -20.95
N GLU A 174 -11.81 0.17 -21.16
CA GLU A 174 -12.89 0.38 -20.19
C GLU A 174 -12.70 -0.50 -18.95
N SER A 175 -12.46 -1.80 -19.13
CA SER A 175 -12.15 -2.73 -18.03
C SER A 175 -10.93 -2.28 -17.23
N ARG A 176 -9.89 -1.80 -17.91
CA ARG A 176 -8.72 -1.24 -17.24
C ARG A 176 -9.05 0.06 -16.49
N ALA A 177 -9.97 0.88 -16.99
CA ALA A 177 -10.40 2.10 -16.29
C ALA A 177 -11.15 1.76 -15.00
N VAL A 178 -12.07 0.78 -15.04
CA VAL A 178 -12.79 0.29 -13.85
C VAL A 178 -11.81 -0.24 -12.79
N LEU A 179 -10.85 -1.09 -13.18
CA LEU A 179 -9.83 -1.60 -12.25
C LEU A 179 -8.96 -0.46 -11.65
N ARG A 180 -8.63 0.57 -12.44
CA ARG A 180 -7.88 1.73 -11.94
C ARG A 180 -8.66 2.55 -10.92
N GLN A 181 -9.98 2.67 -11.08
CA GLN A 181 -10.88 3.32 -10.12
C GLN A 181 -10.91 2.55 -8.79
N LEU A 182 -10.85 1.21 -8.86
CA LEU A 182 -10.70 0.34 -7.68
C LEU A 182 -9.25 0.30 -7.12
N GLY A 183 -8.36 1.17 -7.57
CA GLY A 183 -7.01 1.31 -7.02
C GLY A 183 -5.96 0.34 -7.58
N VAL A 184 -6.30 -0.47 -8.59
CA VAL A 184 -5.34 -1.33 -9.29
C VAL A 184 -4.43 -0.50 -10.18
N ARG A 185 -3.14 -0.85 -10.23
CA ARG A 185 -2.14 -0.24 -11.10
C ARG A 185 -1.47 -1.30 -11.97
N PHE A 186 -1.33 -0.96 -13.24
CA PHE A 186 -0.71 -1.80 -14.25
C PHE A 186 0.73 -1.35 -14.48
N GLY A 187 1.63 -1.88 -13.67
CA GLY A 187 3.07 -1.65 -13.80
C GLY A 187 3.70 -2.40 -14.98
N ALA A 188 4.94 -2.08 -15.28
CA ALA A 188 5.79 -2.86 -16.17
C ALA A 188 6.11 -4.25 -15.60
N PHE A 189 6.34 -4.36 -14.28
CA PHE A 189 6.77 -5.60 -13.65
C PHE A 189 5.67 -6.26 -12.80
N HIS A 190 4.84 -5.46 -12.13
CA HIS A 190 3.78 -5.92 -11.25
C HIS A 190 2.43 -5.27 -11.59
N ILE A 191 1.37 -5.98 -11.24
CA ILE A 191 0.01 -5.45 -11.12
C ILE A 191 -0.31 -5.47 -9.63
N TYR A 192 -0.71 -4.33 -9.09
CA TYR A 192 -0.85 -4.20 -7.64
C TYR A 192 -1.92 -3.20 -7.25
N VAL A 193 -2.45 -3.34 -6.04
CA VAL A 193 -3.41 -2.41 -5.43
C VAL A 193 -2.63 -1.40 -4.60
N ILE A 194 -2.72 -0.10 -4.90
CA ILE A 194 -1.87 0.91 -4.23
C ILE A 194 -2.05 0.89 -2.70
N GLY A 195 -3.28 0.71 -2.24
CA GLY A 195 -3.59 0.79 -0.82
C GLY A 195 -2.97 -0.34 0.01
N VAL A 196 -2.58 -1.47 -0.59
CA VAL A 196 -1.94 -2.57 0.17
C VAL A 196 -0.48 -2.30 0.52
N LEU A 197 0.18 -1.35 -0.16
CA LEU A 197 1.56 -0.96 0.11
C LEU A 197 1.69 0.00 1.30
N LYS A 198 0.58 0.38 1.94
CA LYS A 198 0.59 1.23 3.14
C LYS A 198 0.98 0.41 4.37
N PRO A 199 1.67 1.00 5.37
CA PRO A 199 2.11 0.29 6.57
C PRO A 199 1.01 -0.52 7.27
N THR A 200 -0.16 0.07 7.50
CA THR A 200 -1.29 -0.61 8.17
C THR A 200 -1.79 -1.83 7.39
N ALA A 201 -1.86 -1.74 6.06
CA ALA A 201 -2.28 -2.85 5.21
C ALA A 201 -1.22 -3.96 5.17
N ALA A 202 0.06 -3.59 5.03
CA ALA A 202 1.18 -4.53 5.08
C ALA A 202 1.25 -5.28 6.43
N GLN A 203 1.01 -4.60 7.55
CA GLN A 203 0.92 -5.23 8.88
C GLN A 203 -0.23 -6.24 8.95
N ALA A 204 -1.41 -5.89 8.45
CA ALA A 204 -2.55 -6.81 8.40
C ALA A 204 -2.29 -8.02 7.48
N ILE A 205 -1.75 -7.79 6.27
CA ILE A 205 -1.42 -8.83 5.29
C ILE A 205 -0.40 -9.82 5.85
N THR A 206 0.68 -9.31 6.43
CA THR A 206 1.73 -10.15 7.04
C THR A 206 1.20 -10.95 8.22
N LEU A 207 0.36 -10.36 9.07
CA LEU A 207 -0.31 -11.09 10.16
C LEU A 207 -1.18 -12.24 9.62
N LEU A 208 -2.07 -11.96 8.66
CA LEU A 208 -2.96 -12.97 8.09
C LEU A 208 -2.19 -14.11 7.39
N TRP A 209 -1.11 -13.76 6.69
CA TRP A 209 -0.23 -14.74 6.07
C TRP A 209 0.49 -15.61 7.10
N SER A 210 1.04 -15.01 8.16
CA SER A 210 1.69 -15.74 9.26
C SER A 210 0.72 -16.70 9.95
N LEU A 211 -0.53 -16.27 10.18
CA LEU A 211 -1.59 -17.13 10.71
C LEU A 211 -1.87 -18.32 9.79
N GLN A 212 -1.90 -18.12 8.46
CA GLN A 212 -2.12 -19.19 7.49
C GLN A 212 -0.96 -20.20 7.43
N LYS A 213 0.27 -19.75 7.71
CA LYS A 213 1.45 -20.62 7.76
C LYS A 213 1.70 -21.27 9.11
N GLU A 214 0.93 -20.90 10.13
CA GLU A 214 1.16 -21.29 11.53
C GLU A 214 2.57 -20.91 12.02
N GLU A 215 3.16 -19.88 11.41
CA GLU A 215 4.48 -19.39 11.75
C GLU A 215 4.35 -18.15 12.63
N HIS A 216 4.81 -18.27 13.88
CA HIS A 216 4.86 -17.17 14.83
C HIS A 216 6.27 -16.59 14.91
N ASP A 217 6.36 -15.30 15.21
CA ASP A 217 7.63 -14.60 15.47
C ASP A 217 8.65 -14.66 14.33
N GLN A 218 8.23 -14.14 13.18
CA GLN A 218 9.06 -14.04 11.99
C GLN A 218 10.28 -13.13 12.22
N VAL A 219 11.47 -13.70 12.14
CA VAL A 219 12.73 -12.96 12.21
C VAL A 219 12.76 -11.87 11.13
N GLY A 220 13.07 -10.64 11.53
CA GLY A 220 13.19 -9.49 10.64
C GLY A 220 11.87 -8.78 10.27
N LEU A 221 10.70 -9.34 10.60
CA LEU A 221 9.41 -8.71 10.26
C LEU A 221 9.27 -7.29 10.83
N SER A 222 9.60 -7.13 12.12
CA SER A 222 9.54 -5.83 12.81
C SER A 222 10.44 -4.79 12.15
N GLU A 223 11.63 -5.18 11.69
CA GLU A 223 12.59 -4.28 11.05
C GLU A 223 12.13 -3.86 9.65
N ILE A 224 11.62 -4.81 8.85
CA ILE A 224 11.09 -4.53 7.51
C ILE A 224 9.87 -3.58 7.61
N LEU A 225 8.96 -3.84 8.57
CA LEU A 225 7.79 -2.98 8.80
C LEU A 225 8.19 -1.59 9.34
N ALA A 226 9.18 -1.50 10.21
CA ALA A 226 9.73 -0.23 10.69
C ALA A 226 10.32 0.57 9.53
N ALA A 227 11.05 -0.09 8.63
CA ALA A 227 11.62 0.55 7.45
C ALA A 227 10.55 1.03 6.46
N LEU A 228 9.48 0.25 6.26
CA LEU A 228 8.31 0.69 5.47
C LEU A 228 7.67 1.93 6.09
N THR A 229 7.48 1.94 7.41
CA THR A 229 6.89 3.07 8.15
C THR A 229 7.76 4.33 8.08
N ALA A 230 9.08 4.16 8.08
CA ALA A 230 10.05 5.24 7.86
C ALA A 230 10.12 5.70 6.39
N GLY A 231 9.31 5.14 5.48
CA GLY A 231 9.25 5.53 4.07
C GLY A 231 10.47 5.10 3.26
N ARG A 232 11.23 4.08 3.70
CA ARG A 232 12.42 3.60 2.98
C ARG A 232 12.02 3.01 1.63
N THR A 233 12.59 3.54 0.55
CA THR A 233 12.35 3.08 -0.84
C THR A 233 13.01 1.75 -1.15
N SER A 234 14.15 1.47 -0.50
CA SER A 234 14.88 0.22 -0.64
C SER A 234 15.65 -0.13 0.64
N LEU A 235 15.97 -1.41 0.79
CA LEU A 235 16.63 -2.03 1.94
C LEU A 235 17.73 -2.97 1.44
N ILE A 236 18.77 -3.18 2.25
CA ILE A 236 19.68 -4.31 2.05
C ILE A 236 18.97 -5.56 2.55
N ILE A 237 19.07 -6.66 1.80
CA ILE A 237 18.47 -7.92 2.24
C ILE A 237 19.30 -8.54 3.35
N ASP A 238 18.63 -9.09 4.36
CA ASP A 238 19.25 -10.00 5.30
C ASP A 238 18.93 -11.44 4.85
N PRO A 239 19.95 -12.28 4.57
CA PRO A 239 19.72 -13.66 4.11
C PRO A 239 19.08 -14.56 5.18
N THR A 240 19.05 -14.14 6.44
CA THR A 240 18.36 -14.86 7.52
C THR A 240 16.85 -14.64 7.51
N TYR A 241 16.36 -13.60 6.84
CA TYR A 241 14.94 -13.26 6.81
C TYR A 241 14.22 -14.05 5.71
N ASN A 242 12.97 -14.43 5.97
CA ASN A 242 12.16 -15.11 4.95
C ASN A 242 11.91 -14.16 3.77
N PRO A 243 12.34 -14.50 2.54
CA PRO A 243 12.17 -13.66 1.36
C PRO A 243 10.70 -13.28 1.08
N GLN A 244 9.74 -14.11 1.49
CA GLN A 244 8.31 -13.83 1.31
C GLN A 244 7.84 -12.62 2.11
N ILE A 245 8.46 -12.33 3.27
CA ILE A 245 8.08 -11.17 4.10
C ILE A 245 8.30 -9.88 3.32
N TYR A 246 9.42 -9.76 2.61
CA TYR A 246 9.68 -8.60 1.76
C TYR A 246 8.57 -8.43 0.73
N HIS A 247 8.17 -9.51 0.06
CA HIS A 247 7.10 -9.49 -0.95
C HIS A 247 5.75 -9.05 -0.37
N LEU A 248 5.36 -9.62 0.77
CA LEU A 248 4.10 -9.30 1.46
C LEU A 248 4.03 -7.84 1.91
N VAL A 249 5.15 -7.28 2.36
CA VAL A 249 5.26 -5.87 2.75
C VAL A 249 5.31 -4.93 1.54
N GLY A 250 5.49 -5.46 0.33
CA GLY A 250 5.50 -4.69 -0.91
C GLY A 250 6.88 -4.34 -1.44
N TYR A 251 7.91 -5.10 -1.05
CA TYR A 251 9.26 -5.02 -1.59
C TYR A 251 9.57 -6.22 -2.49
N GLN A 252 10.27 -5.95 -3.59
CA GLN A 252 10.80 -6.96 -4.48
C GLN A 252 12.31 -7.08 -4.29
N ILE A 253 12.78 -8.31 -4.07
CA ILE A 253 14.21 -8.61 -3.96
C ILE A 253 14.85 -8.61 -5.35
N LEU A 254 15.91 -7.83 -5.51
CA LEU A 254 16.70 -7.66 -6.73
C LEU A 254 18.19 -7.59 -6.34
N GLY A 255 18.90 -8.71 -6.52
CA GLY A 255 20.27 -8.83 -6.05
C GLY A 255 20.35 -8.76 -4.53
N GLN A 256 21.18 -7.87 -3.99
CA GLN A 256 21.37 -7.69 -2.55
C GLN A 256 20.40 -6.67 -1.93
N ARG A 257 19.41 -6.18 -2.69
CA ARG A 257 18.46 -5.17 -2.23
C ARG A 257 17.02 -5.59 -2.40
N ALA A 258 16.19 -5.18 -1.46
CA ALA A 258 14.75 -5.22 -1.60
C ALA A 258 14.26 -3.79 -1.93
N VAL A 259 13.52 -3.62 -3.02
CA VAL A 259 13.03 -2.31 -3.49
C VAL A 259 11.51 -2.31 -3.50
N ARG A 260 10.90 -1.23 -3.01
CA ARG A 260 9.43 -1.12 -3.04
C ARG A 260 8.88 -1.21 -4.45
N ILE A 261 7.77 -1.92 -4.59
CA ILE A 261 7.14 -2.19 -5.88
C ILE A 261 6.69 -0.90 -6.57
N ASP A 262 6.07 0.04 -5.85
CA ASP A 262 5.66 1.32 -6.43
C ASP A 262 6.85 2.14 -6.95
N ILE A 263 8.01 2.06 -6.28
CA ILE A 263 9.24 2.71 -6.71
C ILE A 263 9.82 2.04 -7.97
N LEU A 264 9.77 0.71 -8.06
CA LEU A 264 10.19 -0.02 -9.26
C LEU A 264 9.33 0.34 -10.47
N GLU A 265 8.02 0.50 -10.28
CA GLU A 265 7.14 0.88 -11.38
C GLU A 265 7.33 2.34 -11.80
N ARG A 266 7.66 3.23 -10.85
CA ARG A 266 8.08 4.61 -11.17
C ARG A 266 9.38 4.63 -11.96
N LEU A 267 10.37 3.82 -11.59
CA LEU A 267 11.59 3.66 -12.37
C LEU A 267 11.29 3.19 -13.79
N ALA A 268 10.43 2.17 -13.94
CA ALA A 268 10.03 1.68 -15.26
C ALA A 268 9.38 2.77 -16.12
N ASN A 269 8.61 3.68 -15.51
CA ASN A 269 7.98 4.80 -16.20
C ASN A 269 9.00 5.85 -16.69
N LEU A 270 10.19 5.94 -16.09
CA LEU A 270 11.30 6.77 -16.61
C LEU A 270 12.06 6.08 -17.74
N ILE A 271 12.30 4.78 -17.59
CA ILE A 271 13.07 3.99 -18.56
C ILE A 271 12.28 3.80 -19.86
N ARG A 272 10.96 3.57 -19.78
CA ARG A 272 10.15 3.24 -20.96
C ARG A 272 10.17 4.34 -22.03
N PRO A 273 9.93 5.63 -21.73
CA PRO A 273 10.08 6.69 -22.73
C PRO A 273 11.48 6.75 -23.33
N ALA A 274 12.52 6.62 -22.50
CA ALA A 274 13.91 6.63 -22.97
C ALA A 274 14.23 5.50 -23.95
N LEU A 275 13.66 4.30 -23.73
CA LEU A 275 13.81 3.15 -24.61
C LEU A 275 13.02 3.26 -25.93
N HIS A 276 11.86 3.91 -25.93
CA HIS A 276 11.01 4.02 -27.14
C HIS A 276 11.28 5.28 -27.95
N TRP A 277 12.08 6.20 -27.40
CA TRP A 277 12.47 7.41 -28.08
C TRP A 277 13.29 7.11 -29.34
N LYS A 278 12.97 7.80 -30.44
CA LYS A 278 13.75 7.70 -31.68
C LYS A 278 14.52 9.00 -31.90
N PRO A 279 15.76 8.92 -32.43
CA PRO A 279 16.50 10.09 -32.87
C PRO A 279 15.65 11.00 -33.78
N GLY A 280 15.71 12.32 -33.56
CA GLY A 280 14.90 13.33 -34.26
C GLY A 280 13.51 13.67 -33.68
N ILE A 281 13.04 13.00 -32.60
CA ILE A 281 11.76 13.33 -31.95
C ILE A 281 12.00 14.21 -30.72
N GLU A 282 11.33 15.35 -30.61
CA GLU A 282 11.38 16.21 -29.42
C GLU A 282 10.07 16.14 -28.60
N PRO A 283 10.13 16.27 -27.25
CA PRO A 283 11.36 16.41 -26.44
C PRO A 283 12.08 15.07 -26.22
N LYS A 284 13.41 15.09 -26.23
CA LYS A 284 14.27 13.93 -25.92
C LYS A 284 14.15 13.58 -24.42
N PRO A 285 13.66 12.37 -24.07
CA PRO A 285 13.60 11.94 -22.68
C PRO A 285 15.00 11.83 -22.06
N GLU A 286 15.11 12.17 -20.77
CA GLU A 286 16.36 12.00 -20.03
C GLU A 286 16.80 10.52 -20.04
N GLY A 287 18.07 10.26 -20.33
CA GLY A 287 18.61 8.90 -20.42
C GLY A 287 18.41 8.22 -21.78
N ALA A 288 17.66 8.82 -22.72
CA ALA A 288 17.48 8.26 -24.07
C ALA A 288 18.79 8.24 -24.85
N TYR A 289 19.05 7.15 -25.58
CA TYR A 289 20.30 6.97 -26.34
C TYR A 289 20.10 6.78 -27.84
N ASP A 290 19.47 5.68 -28.25
CA ASP A 290 19.35 5.28 -29.66
C ASP A 290 18.02 4.55 -29.98
N GLY A 291 17.06 4.61 -29.06
CA GLY A 291 15.78 3.90 -29.18
C GLY A 291 15.85 2.38 -28.98
N LYS A 292 16.99 1.88 -28.48
CA LYS A 292 17.16 0.50 -28.02
C LYS A 292 17.83 0.41 -26.66
N SER A 293 18.62 1.42 -26.33
CA SER A 293 19.40 1.53 -25.11
C SER A 293 19.05 2.82 -24.38
N PHE A 294 19.34 2.84 -23.08
CA PHE A 294 19.29 4.03 -22.24
C PHE A 294 20.52 4.06 -21.34
N PHE A 295 20.86 5.23 -20.83
CA PHE A 295 21.83 5.35 -19.75
C PHE A 295 21.13 5.74 -18.45
N VAL A 296 21.70 5.32 -17.33
CA VAL A 296 21.16 5.61 -16.00
C VAL A 296 21.35 7.09 -15.70
N THR A 297 20.27 7.77 -15.34
CA THR A 297 20.30 9.19 -14.98
C THR A 297 20.39 9.37 -13.46
N PRO A 298 20.86 10.54 -12.96
CA PRO A 298 20.82 10.88 -11.54
C PRO A 298 19.40 10.78 -10.95
N THR A 299 18.39 11.17 -11.73
CA THR A 299 16.97 11.05 -11.37
C THR A 299 16.57 9.60 -11.08
N MET A 300 17.00 8.65 -11.91
CA MET A 300 16.71 7.22 -11.72
C MET A 300 17.35 6.67 -10.45
N MET A 301 18.61 7.04 -10.15
CA MET A 301 19.30 6.61 -8.93
C MET A 301 18.68 7.20 -7.66
N SER A 302 18.32 8.50 -7.72
CA SER A 302 17.72 9.22 -6.59
C SER A 302 16.40 8.60 -6.14
N ILE A 303 15.52 8.22 -7.08
CA ILE A 303 14.22 7.59 -6.77
C ILE A 303 14.37 6.26 -6.02
N LEU A 304 15.39 5.47 -6.35
CA LEU A 304 15.65 4.19 -5.70
C LEU A 304 16.37 4.34 -4.36
N GLY A 305 17.05 5.47 -4.14
CA GLY A 305 18.01 5.63 -3.03
C GLY A 305 19.18 4.65 -3.17
N ALA A 306 19.65 4.41 -4.39
CA ALA A 306 20.63 3.40 -4.75
C ALA A 306 21.88 4.04 -5.37
N ASN A 307 23.05 3.44 -5.12
CA ASN A 307 24.29 3.81 -5.80
C ASN A 307 24.40 3.13 -7.19
N ASN A 308 25.47 3.41 -7.94
CA ASN A 308 25.68 2.83 -9.28
C ASN A 308 25.74 1.29 -9.27
N THR A 309 26.40 0.69 -8.26
CA THR A 309 26.54 -0.76 -8.12
C THR A 309 25.17 -1.39 -7.87
N ASP A 310 24.41 -0.82 -6.94
CA ASP A 310 23.05 -1.25 -6.61
C ASP A 310 22.12 -1.13 -7.82
N MET A 311 22.21 -0.02 -8.56
CA MET A 311 21.40 0.23 -9.75
C MET A 311 21.67 -0.81 -10.84
N LYS A 312 22.94 -1.19 -11.05
CA LYS A 312 23.31 -2.25 -11.99
C LYS A 312 22.67 -3.58 -11.62
N GLU A 313 22.75 -4.00 -10.36
CA GLU A 313 22.16 -5.26 -9.90
C GLU A 313 20.62 -5.23 -9.96
N ILE A 314 20.00 -4.10 -9.61
CA ILE A 314 18.55 -3.88 -9.74
C ILE A 314 18.11 -4.03 -11.20
N LEU A 315 18.75 -3.33 -12.13
CA LEU A 315 18.43 -3.40 -13.55
C LEU A 315 18.63 -4.81 -14.12
N LYS A 316 19.70 -5.49 -13.72
CA LYS A 316 19.95 -6.88 -14.10
C LYS A 316 18.85 -7.81 -13.57
N GLY A 317 18.43 -7.63 -12.31
CA GLY A 317 17.32 -8.38 -11.71
C GLY A 317 15.98 -8.13 -12.41
N LEU A 318 15.77 -6.95 -12.98
CA LEU A 318 14.60 -6.62 -13.80
C LEU A 318 14.67 -7.19 -15.24
N GLY A 319 15.83 -7.73 -15.63
CA GLY A 319 16.07 -8.35 -16.94
C GLY A 319 16.73 -7.44 -17.97
N TYR A 320 17.23 -6.26 -17.59
CA TYR A 320 18.03 -5.43 -18.49
C TYR A 320 19.46 -5.98 -18.62
N GLN A 321 20.07 -5.71 -19.77
CA GLN A 321 21.46 -6.09 -20.06
C GLN A 321 22.36 -4.85 -20.00
N SER A 322 23.53 -4.99 -19.38
CA SER A 322 24.52 -3.91 -19.32
C SER A 322 25.53 -4.05 -20.45
N GLN A 323 25.79 -2.95 -21.17
CA GLN A 323 26.91 -2.84 -22.10
C GLN A 323 27.97 -1.89 -21.51
N PRO A 324 29.23 -2.32 -21.35
CA PRO A 324 30.29 -1.44 -20.87
C PRO A 324 30.59 -0.40 -21.95
N LYS A 325 30.62 0.87 -21.55
CA LYS A 325 30.97 2.00 -22.42
C LYS A 325 31.65 3.07 -21.59
N SER A 326 32.73 3.68 -22.08
CA SER A 326 33.38 4.73 -21.30
C SER A 326 32.51 6.00 -21.28
N SER A 327 32.55 6.75 -20.17
CA SER A 327 31.82 8.01 -20.04
C SER A 327 32.23 9.03 -21.11
N ALA A 328 33.52 9.05 -21.47
CA ALA A 328 34.06 9.90 -22.53
C ALA A 328 33.57 9.50 -23.92
N GLU A 329 33.45 8.20 -24.21
CA GLU A 329 32.85 7.70 -25.46
C GLU A 329 31.35 7.99 -25.52
N LEU A 330 30.63 7.81 -24.41
CA LEU A 330 29.21 8.12 -24.32
C LEU A 330 28.96 9.62 -24.57
N GLN A 331 29.72 10.50 -23.91
CA GLN A 331 29.61 11.95 -24.11
C GLN A 331 29.96 12.34 -25.54
N LYS A 332 31.08 11.83 -26.09
CA LYS A 332 31.46 12.08 -27.49
C LYS A 332 30.38 11.62 -28.46
N GLU A 333 29.78 10.45 -28.27
CA GLU A 333 28.72 9.95 -29.15
C GLU A 333 27.40 10.70 -29.01
N LEU A 334 27.05 11.15 -27.80
CA LEU A 334 25.88 12.01 -27.59
C LEU A 334 26.07 13.36 -28.30
N THR A 335 27.23 14.01 -28.14
CA THR A 335 27.55 15.28 -28.78
C THR A 335 27.72 15.14 -30.31
N HIS A 336 28.33 14.06 -30.79
CA HIS A 336 28.45 13.77 -32.23
C HIS A 336 27.10 13.44 -32.89
N LYS A 337 26.18 12.78 -32.18
CA LYS A 337 24.83 12.55 -32.68
C LYS A 337 24.01 13.83 -32.70
N GLU A 338 24.04 14.63 -31.63
CA GLU A 338 23.34 15.93 -31.57
C GLU A 338 23.85 16.90 -32.65
N SER A 339 25.17 16.95 -32.89
CA SER A 339 25.74 17.76 -33.98
C SER A 339 25.41 17.22 -35.37
N ARG A 340 25.45 15.90 -35.60
CA ARG A 340 25.01 15.31 -36.88
C ARG A 340 23.52 15.50 -37.16
N GLU A 341 22.67 15.39 -36.15
CA GLU A 341 21.22 15.63 -36.29
C GLU A 341 20.93 17.09 -36.56
N ASN A 342 21.56 18.01 -35.83
CA ASN A 342 21.47 19.44 -36.13
C ASN A 342 21.95 19.73 -37.55
N ASP A 343 23.06 19.15 -38.00
CA ASP A 343 23.55 19.31 -39.37
C ASP A 343 22.59 18.73 -40.42
N LEU A 344 21.89 17.63 -40.13
CA LEU A 344 20.89 17.04 -41.04
C LEU A 344 19.61 17.88 -41.10
N ILE A 345 19.11 18.38 -39.96
CA ILE A 345 17.97 19.30 -39.89
C ILE A 345 18.32 20.64 -40.56
N THR A 346 19.56 21.12 -40.41
CA THR A 346 20.03 22.35 -41.08
C THR A 346 20.21 22.14 -42.59
N LYS A 347 20.53 20.92 -43.05
CA LYS A 347 20.62 20.56 -44.47
C LYS A 347 19.26 20.24 -45.12
N GLU A 348 18.23 19.90 -44.36
CA GLU A 348 16.84 19.72 -44.85
C GLU A 348 16.00 21.00 -44.82
N ASN A 349 16.58 22.17 -44.53
CA ASN A 349 15.86 23.43 -44.66
C ASN A 349 15.87 23.93 -46.11
N TYR A 350 14.66 23.86 -46.70
CA TYR A 350 14.03 24.73 -47.69
C TYR A 350 14.92 25.79 -48.36
N PRO A 351 14.83 25.96 -49.69
CA PRO A 351 15.59 26.99 -50.39
C PRO A 351 15.35 28.35 -49.74
N ALA A 352 16.42 29.14 -49.61
CA ALA A 352 16.35 30.49 -49.06
C ALA A 352 15.17 31.22 -49.68
N ALA A 353 14.24 31.70 -48.84
CA ALA A 353 13.09 32.45 -49.32
C ALA A 353 13.60 33.60 -50.21
N GLU A 354 13.24 33.56 -51.49
CA GLU A 354 13.55 34.64 -52.41
C GLU A 354 12.94 35.93 -51.87
N PHE A 355 13.71 37.01 -51.97
CA PHE A 355 13.28 38.34 -51.55
C PHE A 355 12.14 38.80 -52.47
N VAL A 356 10.89 38.53 -52.07
CA VAL A 356 9.72 39.07 -52.76
C VAL A 356 9.61 40.55 -52.39
N GLY A 357 10.23 41.41 -53.20
CA GLY A 357 10.02 42.85 -53.11
C GLY A 357 8.53 43.20 -53.24
N ASN A 358 8.08 44.19 -52.46
CA ASN A 358 6.85 45.01 -52.48
C ASN A 358 5.50 44.46 -53.04
N GLN A 359 5.33 43.17 -53.32
CA GLN A 359 4.10 42.63 -53.93
C GLN A 359 2.97 42.32 -52.94
N TRP A 360 2.98 42.92 -51.75
CA TRP A 360 1.89 42.79 -50.77
C TRP A 360 0.93 43.98 -50.76
N GLN A 361 1.07 44.97 -51.65
CA GLN A 361 0.25 46.19 -51.59
C GLN A 361 -1.04 46.22 -52.42
N ASP A 362 -1.33 45.25 -53.29
CA ASP A 362 -2.53 45.36 -54.14
C ASP A 362 -3.37 44.08 -54.22
N ILE A 363 -3.72 43.46 -53.10
CA ILE A 363 -4.93 42.61 -53.04
C ILE A 363 -5.61 42.79 -51.68
N LEU A 364 -6.53 43.76 -51.63
CA LEU A 364 -7.86 43.73 -50.99
C LEU A 364 -8.35 45.17 -50.72
N ALA A 365 -8.61 45.91 -51.80
CA ALA A 365 -9.52 47.04 -51.78
C ALA A 365 -10.28 47.10 -53.12
N SER A 366 -11.30 46.25 -53.23
CA SER A 366 -12.48 46.54 -54.04
C SER A 366 -13.70 46.00 -53.30
N ASP A 367 -14.37 46.95 -52.66
CA ASP A 367 -15.78 47.04 -52.27
C ASP A 367 -16.58 45.80 -51.88
N THR A 368 -17.16 45.87 -50.68
CA THR A 368 -18.63 45.94 -50.56
C THR A 368 -19.09 46.48 -49.17
N THR A 369 -19.55 47.72 -49.20
CA THR A 369 -20.76 48.29 -48.56
C THR A 369 -21.15 47.94 -47.11
N GLN A 370 -21.07 48.98 -46.28
CA GLN A 370 -22.07 49.46 -45.30
C GLN A 370 -23.18 48.50 -44.85
N GLU A 371 -23.10 47.97 -43.62
CA GLU A 371 -24.28 47.82 -42.74
C GLU A 371 -23.93 47.61 -41.24
N GLU A 372 -22.73 47.15 -40.85
CA GLU A 372 -22.53 46.70 -39.45
C GLU A 372 -21.99 47.73 -38.43
N LYS A 373 -21.75 48.99 -38.82
CA LYS A 373 -21.28 50.04 -37.89
C LYS A 373 -22.38 50.86 -37.21
N ARG A 374 -23.66 50.52 -37.38
CA ARG A 374 -24.78 51.27 -36.76
C ARG A 374 -25.37 50.69 -35.47
N LEU A 375 -24.99 49.48 -35.03
CA LEU A 375 -25.50 48.94 -33.75
C LEU A 375 -24.57 49.12 -32.54
N HIS A 376 -23.27 49.34 -32.74
CA HIS A 376 -22.34 49.42 -31.60
C HIS A 376 -22.20 50.83 -30.98
N LEU A 377 -22.82 51.85 -31.58
CA LEU A 377 -22.78 53.24 -31.11
C LEU A 377 -24.09 53.71 -30.46
N PHE A 378 -25.03 52.80 -30.15
CA PHE A 378 -26.26 53.11 -29.41
C PHE A 378 -26.25 52.59 -27.96
N VAL A 379 -25.32 51.70 -27.60
CA VAL A 379 -25.25 51.11 -26.24
C VAL A 379 -24.42 51.96 -25.26
N LEU A 380 -23.65 52.94 -25.75
CA LEU A 380 -22.83 53.84 -24.92
C LEU A 380 -23.47 55.21 -24.64
N LYS A 381 -24.78 55.40 -24.93
CA LYS A 381 -25.48 56.67 -24.70
C LYS A 381 -26.80 56.61 -23.90
N ASN A 382 -27.21 55.46 -23.36
CA ASN A 382 -28.40 55.35 -22.49
C ASN A 382 -28.09 54.65 -21.15
N HIS A 383 -27.09 55.17 -20.44
CA HIS A 383 -27.00 55.06 -18.99
C HIS A 383 -26.78 56.45 -18.38
N LEU A 384 -27.74 57.33 -18.65
CA LEU A 384 -28.06 58.57 -17.93
C LEU A 384 -29.45 59.02 -18.42
N ALA A 385 -30.40 59.04 -17.49
CA ALA A 385 -31.86 59.25 -17.60
C ALA A 385 -32.70 57.98 -17.85
#